data_AF-A0A7H8LS73-F1
#
_entry.id   AF-A0A7H8LS73-F1
#
_cell.length_a   1.000
_cell.length_b   1.000
_cell.length_c   1.000
_cell.angle_alpha   90.00
_cell.angle_beta   90.00
_cell.angle_gamma   90.00
#
_symmetry.space_group_name_H-M   'P 1'
#
loop_
_entity.id
_entity.type
_entity.pdbx_description
1 polymer ?
#
loop_
_entity_poly.entity_id
_entity_poly.type
_entity_poly.pdbx_seq_one_letter_code
_entity_poly.pdbx_strand_id
1 'polypeptide(L)' 'MLRVFFPDAPCLGDSITVAAGDGGWWYRSSTGELLAPCADMDLAVSRVTTALDRWISAAGSFWEADGS' A
#
# COMPACT_ATOMS: atom_id res chain seq x y z
N MET A 1 12.96 -4.79 -2.06
CA MET A 1 11.71 -4.64 -1.28
C MET A 1 11.60 -3.18 -0.90
N LEU A 2 10.47 -2.55 -1.21
CA LEU A 2 10.13 -1.17 -0.88
C LEU A 2 9.12 -1.19 0.28
N ARG A 3 9.28 -0.30 1.26
CA ARG A 3 8.32 -0.16 2.35
C ARG A 3 7.60 1.17 2.24
N VAL A 4 6.27 1.10 2.22
CA VAL A 4 5.38 2.24 2.27
C VAL A 4 4.84 2.30 3.69
N PHE A 5 4.90 3.46 4.33
CA PHE A 5 4.40 3.66 5.69
C PHE A 5 3.70 5.01 5.80
N PHE A 6 2.72 5.09 6.69
CA PHE A 6 2.06 6.35 7.03
C PHE A 6 2.72 6.92 8.30
N PRO A 7 3.29 8.14 8.26
CA PRO A 7 3.97 8.71 9.42
C PRO A 7 3.01 8.93 10.59
N ASP A 8 1.77 9.31 10.30
CA ASP A 8 0.69 9.54 11.27
C ASP A 8 0.03 8.22 11.74
N ALA A 9 0.42 7.08 11.20
CA ALA A 9 -0.05 5.78 11.67
C ALA A 9 1.05 4.74 11.43
N PRO A 10 2.06 4.64 12.33
CA PRO A 10 3.23 3.79 12.10
C PRO A 10 2.91 2.28 11.96
N CYS A 11 1.74 1.87 12.45
CA CYS A 11 1.21 0.52 12.27
C CYS A 11 0.63 0.27 10.87
N LEU A 12 0.39 1.33 10.10
CA LEU A 12 -0.20 1.28 8.78
C LEU A 12 0.86 1.47 7.69
N GLY A 13 0.84 0.55 6.73
CA GLY A 13 1.75 0.56 5.61
C GLY A 13 1.63 -0.71 4.79
N ASP A 14 2.49 -0.83 3.79
CA ASP A 14 2.59 -2.02 2.96
C ASP A 14 4.06 -2.28 2.60
N SER A 15 4.38 -3.53 2.35
CA SER A 15 5.67 -3.97 1.87
C SER A 15 5.55 -4.44 0.44
N ILE A 16 6.13 -3.66 -0.48
CA ILE A 16 6.09 -3.92 -1.90
C ILE A 16 7.33 -4.72 -2.31
N THR A 17 7.10 -5.83 -2.99
CA THR A 17 8.12 -6.68 -3.58
C THR A 17 7.96 -6.74 -5.09
N VAL A 18 9.00 -7.19 -5.78
CA VAL A 18 8.91 -7.51 -7.20
C VAL A 18 8.79 -9.02 -7.33
N ALA A 19 7.79 -9.46 -8.06
CA ALA A 19 7.52 -10.88 -8.31
C ALA A 19 7.26 -11.12 -9.79
N ALA A 20 7.50 -12.36 -10.25
CA ALA A 20 7.06 -12.77 -11.57
C ALA A 20 5.53 -12.79 -11.61
N GLY A 21 4.96 -12.15 -12.62
CA GLY A 21 3.53 -12.14 -12.92
C GLY A 21 3.28 -12.38 -14.40
N ASP A 22 2.05 -12.17 -14.84
CA ASP A 22 1.69 -12.39 -16.24
C ASP A 22 2.41 -11.39 -17.16
N GLY A 23 3.13 -11.90 -18.16
CA GLY A 23 3.86 -11.06 -19.12
C GLY A 23 5.08 -10.29 -18.57
N GLY A 24 5.57 -10.56 -17.35
CA GLY A 24 6.81 -9.94 -16.88
C GLY A 24 6.94 -9.81 -15.36
N TRP A 25 7.72 -8.81 -14.93
CA TRP A 25 7.90 -8.47 -13.53
C TRP A 25 6.81 -7.51 -13.06
N TRP A 26 6.27 -7.77 -11.87
CA TRP A 26 5.16 -7.01 -11.28
C TRP A 26 5.51 -6.55 -9.88
N TYR A 27 4.97 -5.39 -9.51
CA TYR A 27 4.88 -4.97 -8.12
C TYR A 27 3.82 -5.79 -7.40
N ARG A 28 4.19 -6.32 -6.24
CA ARG A 28 3.34 -7.17 -5.41
C ARG A 28 3.30 -6.63 -3.99
N SER A 29 2.10 -6.47 -3.44
CA SER A 29 1.89 -6.08 -2.04
C SER A 29 2.23 -7.21 -1.07
N SER A 30 2.28 -6.88 0.23
CA SER A 30 2.44 -7.89 1.28
C SER A 30 1.25 -8.85 1.36
N THR A 31 0.07 -8.42 0.91
CA THR A 31 -1.14 -9.25 0.83
C THR A 31 -1.06 -10.32 -0.27
N GLY A 32 -0.07 -10.22 -1.16
CA GLY A 32 0.08 -11.12 -2.32
C GLY A 32 -0.60 -10.61 -3.58
N GLU A 33 -1.30 -9.49 -3.51
CA GLU A 33 -1.95 -8.87 -4.65
C GLU A 33 -0.92 -8.30 -5.65
N LEU A 34 -1.18 -8.54 -6.94
CA LEU A 34 -0.39 -7.95 -8.03
C LEU A 34 -0.93 -6.56 -8.34
N LEU A 35 -0.10 -5.55 -8.07
CA LEU A 35 -0.47 -4.16 -8.19
C LEU A 35 -0.38 -3.72 -9.64
N ALA A 36 0.80 -3.74 -10.25
CA ALA A 36 0.97 -3.37 -11.66
C ALA A 36 2.26 -3.99 -12.22
N PRO A 37 2.39 -4.10 -13.56
CA PRO A 37 3.67 -4.39 -14.18
C PRO A 37 4.73 -3.37 -13.77
N CYS A 38 6.00 -3.76 -13.66
CA CYS A 38 7.08 -2.83 -13.27
C CYS A 38 7.32 -1.71 -14.30
N ALA A 39 6.77 -1.82 -15.51
CA ALA A 39 6.79 -0.77 -16.52
C ALA A 39 5.80 0.37 -16.22
N ASP A 40 4.85 0.18 -15.29
CA ASP A 40 3.82 1.15 -14.94
C ASP A 40 3.81 1.41 -13.42
N MET A 41 4.76 2.25 -13.00
CA MET A 41 4.94 2.60 -11.59
C MET A 41 3.78 3.45 -11.06
N ASP A 42 3.24 4.36 -11.88
CA ASP A 42 2.15 5.25 -11.47
C ASP A 42 0.89 4.46 -11.15
N LEU A 43 0.56 3.44 -11.95
CA LEU A 43 -0.54 2.52 -11.65
C LEU A 43 -0.30 1.74 -10.34
N ALA A 44 0.94 1.31 -10.08
CA ALA A 44 1.28 0.63 -8.83
C ALA A 44 1.06 1.53 -7.61
N VAL A 45 1.50 2.80 -7.70
CA VAL A 45 1.29 3.81 -6.66
C VAL A 45 -0.20 4.03 -6.41
N SER A 46 -0.98 4.26 -7.47
CA SER A 46 -2.43 4.47 -7.35
C SER A 46 -3.11 3.29 -6.66
N ARG A 47 -2.78 2.04 -7.02
CA ARG A 47 -3.40 0.85 -6.44
C ARG A 47 -3.01 0.62 -4.99
N VAL A 48 -1.75 0.87 -4.62
CA VAL A 48 -1.31 0.84 -3.22
C VAL A 48 -2.05 1.87 -2.39
N THR A 49 -2.17 3.10 -2.89
CA THR A 49 -2.89 4.17 -2.18
C THR A 49 -4.36 3.78 -2.00
N THR A 50 -5.04 3.30 -3.04
CA THR A 50 -6.44 2.83 -2.95
C THR A 50 -6.61 1.66 -1.96
N ALA A 51 -5.68 0.71 -1.94
CA ALA A 51 -5.73 -0.42 -1.00
C ALA A 51 -5.58 0.03 0.46
N LEU A 52 -4.80 1.08 0.70
CA LEU A 52 -4.55 1.62 2.03
C LEU A 52 -5.61 2.65 2.46
N ASP A 53 -6.33 3.27 1.53
CA ASP A 53 -7.30 4.37 1.76
C ASP A 53 -8.32 4.08 2.87
N ARG A 54 -8.92 2.88 2.84
CA ARG A 54 -9.89 2.44 3.85
C ARG A 54 -9.31 2.42 5.27
N TRP A 55 -8.03 2.07 5.38
CA TRP A 55 -7.34 1.91 6.66
C TRP A 55 -6.81 3.25 7.16
N ILE A 56 -6.38 4.14 6.26
CA ILE A 56 -6.00 5.52 6.59
C ILE A 56 -7.21 6.24 7.18
N SER A 57 -8.39 6.11 6.55
CA SER A 57 -9.64 6.71 7.03
C SER A 57 -10.03 6.20 8.43
N ALA A 58 -9.86 4.90 8.69
CA ALA A 58 -10.13 4.30 9.99
C ALA A 58 -9.11 4.75 11.06
N ALA A 59 -7.83 4.84 10.70
CA ALA A 59 -6.77 5.28 11.61
C ALA A 59 -6.89 6.77 11.98
N GLY A 60 -7.25 7.63 11.01
CA GLY A 60 -7.53 9.05 11.28
C GLY A 60 -8.71 9.25 12.23
N SER A 61 -9.75 8.41 12.11
CA SER A 61 -10.90 8.44 13.03
C SER A 61 -10.56 7.92 14.44
N PHE A 62 -9.57 7.01 14.56
CA PHE A 62 -9.13 6.46 15.84
C PHE A 62 -8.37 7.50 16.68
N TRP A 63 -7.58 8.38 16.06
CA TRP A 63 -6.89 9.45 16.76
C TRP A 63 -7.78 10.61 17.22
N GLU A 64 -8.91 10.85 16.55
CA GLU A 64 -9.90 11.83 17.03
C GLU A 64 -10.67 11.33 18.26
N ALA A 65 -10.79 10.02 18.44
CA ALA A 65 -11.53 9.40 19.55
C ALA A 65 -10.71 9.25 20.85
N ASP A 66 -9.38 9.20 20.76
CA ASP A 66 -8.48 9.03 21.92
C ASP A 66 -7.99 10.37 22.52
N GLY A 67 -8.54 11.49 22.03
CA GLY A 67 -8.20 12.86 22.42
C GLY A 67 -9.37 13.67 23.00
N SER A 68 -10.25 13.05 23.80
CA SER A 68 -11.30 13.74 24.58
C SER A 68 -11.18 13.48 26.08
#